data_AF-A0A5N5XTQ1-F1
#
_entry.id   AF-A0A5N5XTQ1-F1
#
_cell.length_a   1.000
_cell.length_b   1.000
_cell.length_c   1.000
_cell.angle_alpha   90.00
_cell.angle_beta   90.00
_cell.angle_gamma   90.00
#
_symmetry.space_group_name_H-M   'P 1'
#
loop_
_entity.id
_entity.type
_entity.pdbx_description
1 polymer ?
#
loop_
_entity_poly.entity_id
_entity_poly.type
_entity_poly.pdbx_seq_one_letter_code
_entity_poly.pdbx_strand_id
1 'polypeptide(L)'
;MSCHQNGIKNAVGIITITSYLSETVLRFLKKNEIKVLIAFDKDEAGEKNALRIKKQLEDKKIINEIKKIPEKYSNCKDADDVLRKYDVETYKRIYL
;
A
#
# COMPACT_ATOMS: atom_id res chain seq x y z
N MET A 1 11.43 3.03 -1.60
CA MET A 1 12.70 3.08 -2.37
C MET A 1 12.87 1.84 -3.24
N SER A 2 12.61 0.63 -2.73
CA SER A 2 12.74 -0.63 -3.49
C SER A 2 11.85 -0.68 -4.75
N CYS A 3 10.59 -0.24 -4.68
CA CYS A 3 9.69 -0.22 -5.84
C CYS A 3 10.23 0.63 -7.01
N HIS A 4 10.76 1.82 -6.70
CA HIS A 4 11.30 2.74 -7.71
C HIS A 4 12.59 2.18 -8.34
N GLN A 5 13.47 1.57 -7.53
CA GLN A 5 14.69 0.89 -8.01
C GLN A 5 14.36 -0.31 -8.92
N ASN A 6 13.19 -0.93 -8.73
CA ASN A 6 12.71 -2.06 -9.54
C ASN A 6 11.79 -1.63 -10.70
N GLY A 7 11.84 -0.35 -11.11
CA GLY A 7 11.12 0.14 -12.29
C GLY A 7 9.61 0.36 -12.09
N ILE A 8 9.10 0.22 -10.86
CA ILE A 8 7.71 0.52 -10.51
C ILE A 8 7.62 2.01 -10.20
N LYS A 9 7.27 2.80 -11.22
CA LYS A 9 7.21 4.26 -11.14
C LYS A 9 5.89 4.80 -10.58
N ASN A 10 4.84 3.98 -10.55
CA ASN A 10 3.49 4.37 -10.13
C ASN A 10 3.18 4.00 -8.66
N ALA A 11 4.20 3.62 -7.88
CA ALA A 11 4.04 3.30 -6.46
C ALA A 11 4.40 4.51 -5.60
N VAL A 12 3.46 4.95 -4.76
CA VAL A 12 3.68 6.00 -3.76
C VAL A 12 3.61 5.34 -2.39
N GLY A 13 4.73 5.31 -1.68
CA GLY A 13 4.76 4.94 -0.27
C GLY A 13 4.35 6.14 0.56
N ILE A 14 3.23 6.05 1.28
CA ILE A 14 2.79 7.11 2.20
C ILE A 14 3.17 6.68 3.61
N ILE A 15 4.08 7.43 4.24
CA ILE A 15 4.43 7.26 5.65
C ILE A 15 3.51 8.17 6.44
N THR A 16 2.60 7.58 7.22
CA THR A 16 1.67 8.32 8.07
C THR A 16 2.19 8.28 9.51
N ILE A 17 2.46 9.44 10.10
CA ILE A 17 2.81 9.55 11.54
C ILE A 17 1.55 9.41 12.40
N THR A 18 0.40 9.73 11.81
CA THR A 18 -0.93 9.63 12.42
C THR A 18 -1.76 8.58 11.69
N SER A 19 -2.75 7.94 12.32
CA SER A 19 -3.60 6.91 11.70
C SER A 19 -4.49 7.37 10.54
N TYR A 20 -4.27 8.59 10.00
CA TYR A 20 -5.09 9.23 9.00
C TYR A 20 -4.25 9.95 7.94
N LEU A 21 -4.73 9.95 6.70
CA LEU A 21 -4.17 10.76 5.63
C LEU A 21 -4.60 12.22 5.81
N SER A 22 -3.69 13.16 5.53
CA SER A 22 -4.01 14.59 5.56
C SER A 22 -5.02 14.94 4.45
N GLU A 23 -5.83 15.97 4.67
CA GLU A 23 -6.78 16.41 3.65
C GLU A 23 -6.10 16.78 2.33
N THR A 24 -4.91 17.36 2.37
CA THR A 24 -4.14 17.73 1.17
C THR A 24 -3.83 16.49 0.32
N VAL A 25 -3.40 15.40 0.96
CA VAL A 25 -3.14 14.12 0.29
C VAL A 25 -4.44 13.56 -0.31
N LEU A 26 -5.54 13.57 0.45
CA LEU A 26 -6.83 13.08 -0.03
C LEU A 26 -7.34 13.88 -1.24
N ARG A 27 -7.22 15.22 -1.21
CA ARG A 27 -7.59 16.09 -2.34
C ARG A 27 -6.72 15.80 -3.56
N PHE A 28 -5.42 15.59 -3.37
CA PHE A 28 -4.51 15.25 -4.46
C PHE A 28 -4.87 13.90 -5.10
N LEU A 29 -5.08 12.87 -4.28
CA LEU A 29 -5.46 11.53 -4.75
C LEU A 29 -6.78 11.57 -5.53
N LYS A 30 -7.78 12.28 -5.01
CA LYS A 30 -9.07 12.43 -5.67
C LYS A 30 -9.00 13.22 -6.97
N LYS A 31 -8.25 14.32 -7.00
CA LYS A 31 -8.11 15.19 -8.18
C LYS A 31 -7.45 14.47 -9.35
N ASN A 32 -6.51 13.56 -9.06
CA ASN A 32 -5.75 12.84 -10.08
C ASN A 32 -6.27 11.41 -10.31
N GLU A 33 -7.43 11.05 -9.75
CA GLU A 33 -8.04 9.72 -9.88
C GLU A 33 -7.07 8.56 -9.55
N ILE A 34 -6.20 8.78 -8.56
CA ILE A 34 -5.16 7.82 -8.20
C ILE A 34 -5.78 6.67 -7.41
N LYS A 35 -5.62 5.45 -7.90
CA LYS A 35 -5.91 4.22 -7.14
C LYS A 35 -4.88 4.06 -6.02
N VAL A 36 -5.36 3.95 -4.78
CA VAL A 36 -4.51 3.77 -3.60
C VAL A 36 -4.40 2.30 -3.24
N LEU A 37 -3.17 1.79 -3.13
CA LEU A 37 -2.91 0.45 -2.62
C LEU A 37 -2.40 0.56 -1.19
N ILE A 38 -3.12 -0.08 -0.27
CA ILE A 38 -2.79 -0.09 1.15
C ILE A 38 -2.10 -1.43 1.44
N ALA A 39 -0.79 -1.38 1.60
CA ALA A 39 0.02 -2.47 2.13
C ALA A 39 0.37 -2.15 3.59
N PHE A 40 0.28 -3.14 4.46
CA PHE A 40 0.56 -3.01 5.90
C PHE A 40 1.24 -4.27 6.42
N ASP A 41 1.94 -4.11 7.55
CA ASP A 41 2.66 -5.18 8.21
C ASP A 41 1.68 -6.20 8.82
N LYS A 42 2.10 -7.46 8.99
CA LYS A 42 1.24 -8.54 9.52
C LYS A 42 0.92 -8.43 11.02
N ASP A 43 0.85 -7.23 11.58
CA ASP A 43 0.48 -6.99 12.97
C ASP A 43 -0.95 -6.45 13.10
N GLU A 44 -1.56 -6.63 14.28
CA GLU A 44 -2.91 -6.13 14.52
C GLU A 44 -3.01 -4.61 14.38
N ALA A 45 -1.93 -3.89 14.70
CA ALA A 45 -1.88 -2.44 14.61
C ALA A 45 -1.91 -1.98 13.14
N GLY A 46 -1.15 -2.63 12.27
CA GLY A 46 -1.14 -2.41 10.82
C GLY A 46 -2.50 -2.71 10.19
N GLU A 47 -3.15 -3.82 10.58
CA GLU A 47 -4.48 -4.17 10.06
C GLU A 47 -5.55 -3.15 10.45
N LYS A 48 -5.58 -2.74 11.73
CA LYS A 48 -6.53 -1.73 12.21
C LYS A 48 -6.31 -0.38 11.51
N ASN A 49 -5.06 0.05 11.34
CA ASN A 49 -4.74 1.28 10.63
C ASN A 49 -5.12 1.20 9.14
N ALA A 50 -4.85 0.08 8.48
CA ALA A 50 -5.19 -0.11 7.07
C ALA A 50 -6.71 -0.06 6.83
N LEU A 51 -7.49 -0.71 7.70
CA LEU A 51 -8.95 -0.64 7.65
C LEU A 51 -9.46 0.80 7.87
N ARG A 52 -8.83 1.54 8.77
CA ARG A 52 -9.17 2.94 9.06
C ARG A 52 -8.90 3.86 7.86
N ILE A 53 -7.73 3.70 7.23
CA ILE A 53 -7.36 4.43 6.00
C ILE A 53 -8.30 4.06 4.85
N LYS A 54 -8.59 2.77 4.67
CA LYS A 54 -9.56 2.28 3.67
C LYS A 54 -10.90 2.98 3.83
N LYS A 55 -11.46 3.00 5.05
CA LYS A 55 -12.72 3.68 5.32
C LYS A 55 -12.65 5.18 5.00
N GLN A 56 -11.56 5.85 5.38
CA GLN A 56 -11.36 7.27 5.07
C GLN A 56 -11.34 7.54 3.55
N LEU A 57 -10.73 6.65 2.76
CA LEU A 57 -10.66 6.76 1.31
C LEU A 57 -12.03 6.48 0.66
N GLU A 58 -12.75 5.46 1.13
CA GLU A 58 -14.12 5.12 0.70
C GLU A 58 -15.09 6.28 0.95
N ASP A 59 -15.05 6.89 2.15
CA ASP A 59 -15.86 8.06 2.50
C ASP A 59 -15.63 9.25 1.54
N LYS A 60 -14.42 9.37 0.99
CA LYS A 60 -14.06 10.41 0.02
C LYS A 60 -14.28 9.99 -1.44
N LYS A 61 -14.77 8.76 -1.68
CA LYS A 61 -14.96 8.13 -3.00
C LYS A 61 -13.63 7.99 -3.78
N ILE A 62 -12.55 7.65 -3.08
CA ILE A 62 -11.24 7.39 -3.69
C ILE A 62 -11.09 5.89 -3.87
N ILE A 63 -10.74 5.46 -5.09
CA ILE A 63 -10.52 4.05 -5.41
C ILE A 63 -9.35 3.54 -4.58
N ASN A 64 -9.57 2.50 -3.79
CA ASN A 64 -8.55 1.94 -2.93
C ASN A 64 -8.69 0.42 -2.80
N GLU A 65 -7.58 -0.25 -2.50
CA GLU A 65 -7.54 -1.69 -2.29
C GLU A 65 -6.51 -2.02 -1.20
N ILE A 66 -6.90 -2.90 -0.28
CA ILE A 66 -5.97 -3.49 0.68
C ILE A 66 -5.30 -4.69 0.01
N LYS A 67 -3.97 -4.70 -0.05
CA LYS A 67 -3.18 -5.82 -0.54
C LYS A 67 -2.39 -6.44 0.61
N LYS A 68 -2.71 -7.69 0.92
CA LYS A 68 -1.96 -8.51 1.89
C LYS A 68 -0.91 -9.34 1.15
N ILE A 69 0.24 -9.57 1.79
CA ILE A 69 1.19 -10.57 1.32
C ILE A 69 0.51 -11.94 1.37
N PRO A 70 0.39 -12.68 0.25
CA PRO A 70 -0.22 -14.00 0.24
C PRO A 70 0.48 -14.96 1.22
N GLU A 71 -0.24 -15.93 1.78
CA GLU A 71 0.33 -16.91 2.71
C GLU A 71 1.51 -17.69 2.11
N LYS A 72 1.52 -17.89 0.79
CA LYS A 72 2.63 -18.49 0.04
C LYS A 72 3.97 -17.75 0.23
N TYR A 73 3.90 -16.46 0.57
CA TYR A 73 5.04 -15.59 0.83
C TYR A 73 5.08 -15.16 2.30
N SER A 74 4.53 -15.96 3.21
CA SER A 74 4.46 -15.67 4.65
C SER A 74 5.80 -15.39 5.32
N ASN A 75 6.88 -15.89 4.71
CA ASN A 75 8.27 -15.65 5.10
C ASN A 75 8.74 -14.21 4.84
N CYS A 76 7.95 -13.40 4.11
CA CYS A 76 8.18 -11.99 3.86
C CYS A 76 7.42 -11.18 4.90
N LYS A 77 8.14 -10.29 5.59
CA LYS A 77 7.53 -9.36 6.54
C LYS A 77 6.76 -8.28 5.81
N ASP A 78 7.43 -7.65 4.83
CA ASP A 78 6.94 -6.46 4.15
C ASP A 78 7.09 -6.59 2.63
N ALA A 79 6.50 -5.66 1.90
CA ALA A 79 6.54 -5.64 0.43
C ALA A 79 7.98 -5.53 -0.13
N ASP A 80 8.89 -4.87 0.61
CA ASP A 80 10.32 -4.81 0.26
C ASP A 80 11.01 -6.18 0.39
N ASP A 81 10.56 -7.02 1.33
CA ASP A 81 11.11 -8.35 1.57
C ASP A 81 10.70 -9.32 0.45
N VAL A 82 9.51 -9.13 -0.14
CA VAL A 82 9.06 -9.82 -1.36
C VAL A 82 9.99 -9.49 -2.54
N LEU A 83 10.34 -8.21 -2.73
CA LEU A 83 11.26 -7.78 -3.79
C LEU A 83 12.67 -8.35 -3.59
N ARG A 84 13.14 -8.50 -2.34
CA ARG A 84 14.47 -9.00 -2.02
C ARG A 84 14.60 -10.52 -2.11
N LYS A 85 13.58 -11.26 -1.66
CA LYS A 85 13.64 -12.74 -1.55
C LYS A 85 13.19 -13.47 -2.80
N TYR A 86 12.27 -12.87 -3.56
CA TYR A 86 11.72 -13.48 -4.76
C TYR A 86 12.21 -12.68 -5.97
N ASP A 87 11.40 -11.76 -6.47
CA ASP A 87 11.67 -11.03 -7.71
C ASP A 87 10.59 -9.94 -7.94
N VAL A 88 10.87 -9.06 -8.92
CA VAL A 88 9.97 -7.95 -9.30
C VAL A 88 8.66 -8.44 -9.90
N GLU A 89 8.65 -9.59 -10.58
CA GLU A 89 7.46 -10.16 -11.21
C GLU A 89 6.49 -10.69 -10.16
N THR A 90 7.01 -11.37 -9.14
CA THR A 90 6.26 -11.78 -7.95
C THR A 90 5.65 -10.58 -7.24
N TYR A 91 6.43 -9.51 -7.03
CA TYR A 91 5.91 -8.28 -6.45
C TYR A 91 4.78 -7.68 -7.28
N LYS A 92 4.96 -7.60 -8.61
CA LYS A 92 3.94 -7.11 -9.54
C LYS A 92 2.66 -7.92 -9.40
N ARG A 93 2.71 -9.26 -9.44
CA ARG A 93 1.49 -10.09 -9.30
C ARG A 93 0.70 -9.85 -8.02
N ILE A 94 1.36 -9.45 -6.93
CA ILE A 94 0.71 -9.23 -5.64
C ILE A 94 0.13 -7.81 -5.57
N TYR A 95 0.85 -6.82 -6.06
CA TYR A 95 0.58 -5.41 -5.80
C TYR A 95 0.22 -4.57 -7.03
N LEU A 96 0.39 -5.05 -8.26
CA LEU A 96 0.13 -4.32 -9.52
C LEU A 96 -0.82 -5.10 -10.44
#